data_AF-A0A8S2R4F6-F1
#
_entry.id   AF-A0A8S2R4F6-F1
#
_cell.length_a   1.000
_cell.length_b   1.000
_cell.length_c   1.000
_cell.angle_alpha   90.00
_cell.angle_beta   90.00
_cell.angle_gamma   90.00
#
_symmetry.space_group_name_H-M   'P 1'
#
loop_
_entity.id
_entity.type
_entity.pdbx_description
1 polymer ?
#
loop_
_entity_poly.entity_id
_entity_poly.type
_entity_poly.pdbx_seq_one_letter_code
_entity_poly.pdbx_strand_id
1 'polypeptide(L)'
;MSMNTTEIYDNNGVYALDSPLSKRIKFWLIIICESSSIPCYLFIIYQYLYQKKLRKALHNHALMVKLCINFVVLTIDLSMHLSFLRLGYVFPSTPGACLLWQLVDYGFWFGDIVLTSWMSIERYILIFYSHLVKTPYRCMFIHYVPLIFFSLYCPVVYIYLIFFDPVPHKYDYSFILCGGPYYYLDIAAWLIWYESLVHYVIPIFITVILSGAMIIRVLIRKYRLRQTGRWNKYRKMLIQFICISVIYIFDLPYVIVTI
;
A
#
# COMPACT_ATOMS: atom_id res chain seq x y z
N MET A 1 10.84 -33.94 17.27
CA MET A 1 10.14 -32.89 16.49
C MET A 1 11.05 -31.68 16.50
N SER A 2 11.92 -31.56 15.51
CA SER A 2 12.91 -30.47 15.42
C SER A 2 12.19 -29.16 15.11
N MET A 3 12.37 -28.14 15.95
CA MET A 3 11.87 -26.80 15.66
C MET A 3 12.72 -26.21 14.53
N ASN A 4 12.15 -26.09 13.33
CA ASN A 4 12.78 -25.40 12.21
C ASN A 4 12.89 -23.91 12.53
N THR A 5 14.08 -23.51 12.97
CA THR A 5 14.55 -22.13 12.89
C THR A 5 14.68 -21.76 11.41
N THR A 6 14.02 -20.69 10.97
CA THR A 6 14.27 -20.14 9.63
C THR A 6 15.36 -19.11 9.81
N GLU A 7 16.46 -19.29 9.11
CA GLU A 7 17.55 -18.33 9.04
C GLU A 7 17.11 -17.20 8.12
N ILE A 8 17.36 -15.95 8.50
CA ILE A 8 17.19 -14.76 7.66
C ILE A 8 18.60 -14.21 7.46
N TYR A 9 19.07 -14.13 6.21
CA TYR A 9 20.41 -13.62 5.88
C TYR A 9 20.38 -12.08 5.94
N ASP A 10 21.21 -11.50 6.80
CA ASP A 10 21.66 -10.11 6.67
C ASP A 10 23.10 -10.12 6.14
N ASN A 11 23.45 -9.12 5.33
CA ASN A 11 24.77 -8.95 4.68
C ASN A 11 25.94 -8.84 5.68
N ASN A 12 25.64 -8.75 6.98
CA ASN A 12 26.60 -8.66 8.08
C ASN A 12 26.88 -10.00 8.78
N GLY A 13 26.30 -11.12 8.34
CA GLY A 13 26.50 -12.43 8.98
C GLY A 13 25.86 -12.55 10.37
N VAL A 14 24.95 -11.63 10.71
CA VAL A 14 24.19 -11.66 11.97
C VAL A 14 22.91 -12.45 11.74
N TYR A 15 22.83 -13.64 12.35
CA TYR A 15 21.63 -14.48 12.35
C TYR A 15 20.51 -13.77 13.13
N ALA A 16 19.60 -13.09 12.45
CA ALA A 16 18.33 -12.69 13.04
C ALA A 16 17.45 -13.94 13.16
N LEU A 17 17.70 -14.75 14.21
CA LEU A 17 16.95 -15.97 14.47
C LEU A 17 15.56 -15.58 14.98
N ASP A 18 14.57 -15.61 14.09
CA ASP A 18 13.20 -15.30 14.47
C ASP A 18 12.69 -16.43 15.38
N SER A 19 12.55 -16.14 16.68
CA SER A 19 12.23 -17.17 17.68
C SER A 19 10.90 -17.88 17.33
N PRO A 20 10.76 -19.18 17.63
CA PRO A 20 9.50 -19.90 17.38
C PRO A 20 8.29 -19.24 18.04
N LEU A 21 8.50 -18.60 19.20
CA LEU A 21 7.46 -17.85 19.90
C LEU A 21 7.06 -16.58 19.12
N SER A 22 8.03 -15.81 18.60
CA SER A 22 7.79 -14.64 17.75
C SER A 22 6.93 -15.01 16.54
N LYS A 23 7.31 -16.05 15.80
CA LYS A 23 6.54 -16.54 14.64
C LYS A 23 5.10 -16.92 15.00
N ARG A 24 4.92 -17.64 16.12
CA ARG A 24 3.59 -18.06 16.58
C ARG A 24 2.71 -16.87 16.94
N ILE A 25 3.28 -15.85 17.60
CA ILE A 25 2.55 -14.61 17.93
C ILE A 25 2.17 -13.87 16.65
N LYS A 26 3.12 -13.66 15.72
CA LYS A 26 2.87 -13.03 14.41
C LYS A 26 1.75 -13.74 13.65
N PHE A 27 1.80 -15.07 13.59
CA PHE A 27 0.79 -15.89 12.92
C PHE A 27 -0.62 -15.65 13.48
N TRP A 28 -0.80 -15.73 14.81
CA TRP A 28 -2.11 -15.55 15.43
C TRP A 28 -2.65 -14.12 15.31
N LEU A 29 -1.78 -13.12 15.41
CA LEU A 29 -2.19 -11.73 15.21
C LEU A 29 -2.67 -11.52 13.77
N ILE A 30 -1.88 -11.96 12.79
CA ILE A 30 -2.19 -11.78 11.38
C ILE A 30 -3.48 -12.50 11.00
N ILE A 31 -3.66 -13.77 11.39
CA ILE A 31 -4.85 -14.55 10.99
C ILE A 31 -6.15 -13.98 11.58
N ILE A 32 -6.13 -13.46 12.82
CA ILE A 32 -7.30 -12.83 13.45
C ILE A 32 -7.64 -11.52 12.72
N CYS A 33 -6.62 -10.71 12.40
CA CYS A 33 -6.81 -9.46 11.66
C CYS A 33 -7.29 -9.72 10.22
N GLU A 34 -6.74 -10.69 9.51
CA GLU A 34 -7.14 -11.04 8.15
C GLU A 34 -8.57 -11.57 8.09
N SER A 35 -8.91 -12.53 8.97
CA SER A 35 -10.24 -13.14 9.04
C SER A 35 -11.34 -12.12 9.32
N SER A 36 -11.05 -11.09 10.12
CA SER A 36 -12.00 -9.99 10.40
C SER A 36 -12.03 -8.95 9.28
N SER A 37 -10.92 -8.72 8.58
CA SER A 37 -10.80 -7.73 7.53
C SER A 37 -11.49 -8.14 6.23
N ILE A 38 -11.37 -9.40 5.79
CA ILE A 38 -11.93 -9.88 4.51
C ILE A 38 -13.45 -9.63 4.42
N PRO A 39 -14.30 -10.03 5.40
CA PRO A 39 -15.73 -9.74 5.36
C PRO A 39 -16.04 -8.23 5.34
N CYS A 40 -15.23 -7.43 6.04
CA CYS A 40 -15.38 -5.98 6.06
C CYS A 40 -15.11 -5.35 4.68
N TYR A 41 -14.03 -5.78 4.00
CA TYR A 41 -13.73 -5.34 2.63
C TYR A 41 -14.83 -5.73 1.66
N LEU A 42 -15.28 -6.99 1.68
CA LEU A 42 -16.37 -7.47 0.82
C LEU A 42 -17.66 -6.69 1.06
N PHE A 43 -18.03 -6.44 2.32
CA PHE A 43 -19.20 -5.65 2.67
C PHE A 43 -19.10 -4.21 2.13
N ILE A 44 -17.96 -3.55 2.31
CA ILE A 44 -17.75 -2.18 1.84
C ILE A 44 -17.83 -2.12 0.31
N ILE A 45 -17.13 -3.02 -0.39
CA ILE A 45 -17.15 -3.10 -1.86
C ILE A 45 -18.59 -3.35 -2.34
N TYR A 46 -19.31 -4.28 -1.72
CA TYR A 46 -20.72 -4.54 -2.02
C TYR A 46 -21.59 -3.29 -1.87
N GLN A 47 -21.49 -2.57 -0.76
CA GLN A 47 -22.24 -1.33 -0.53
C GLN A 47 -21.94 -0.28 -1.60
N TYR A 48 -20.68 -0.14 -2.00
CA TYR A 48 -20.27 0.78 -3.04
C TYR A 48 -20.81 0.42 -4.43
N LEU A 49 -20.85 -0.87 -4.77
CA LEU A 49 -21.41 -1.36 -6.04
C LEU A 49 -22.94 -1.25 -6.07
N TYR A 50 -23.61 -1.49 -4.94
CA TYR A 50 -25.06 -1.45 -4.86
C TYR A 50 -25.60 -0.01 -4.87
N GLN A 51 -24.99 0.91 -4.10
CA GLN A 51 -25.50 2.26 -3.96
C GLN A 51 -25.05 3.20 -5.08
N LYS A 52 -25.96 3.51 -6.02
CA LYS A 52 -25.72 4.47 -7.13
C LYS A 52 -25.20 5.84 -6.66
N LYS A 53 -25.67 6.33 -5.49
CA LYS A 53 -25.24 7.63 -4.93
C LYS A 53 -23.78 7.62 -4.52
N LEU A 54 -23.29 6.51 -3.94
CA LEU A 54 -21.87 6.37 -3.58
C LEU A 54 -21.01 6.31 -4.83
N ARG A 55 -21.40 5.49 -5.83
CA ARG A 55 -20.65 5.34 -7.08
C ARG A 55 -20.51 6.64 -7.88
N LYS A 56 -21.49 7.54 -7.85
CA LYS A 56 -21.43 8.80 -8.63
C LYS A 56 -20.55 9.89 -8.02
N ALA A 57 -20.13 9.75 -6.77
CA ALA A 57 -19.35 10.79 -6.12
C ALA A 57 -17.87 10.63 -6.43
N LEU A 58 -17.24 11.65 -6.99
CA LEU A 58 -15.88 11.59 -7.55
C LEU A 58 -14.84 11.02 -6.57
N HIS A 59 -14.82 11.51 -5.33
CA HIS A 59 -13.93 11.03 -4.27
C HIS A 59 -14.02 9.52 -3.97
N ASN A 60 -15.15 8.89 -4.31
CA ASN A 60 -15.37 7.48 -4.07
C ASN A 60 -14.74 6.60 -5.14
N HIS A 61 -14.44 7.11 -6.34
CA HIS A 61 -13.77 6.32 -7.38
C HIS A 61 -12.36 5.95 -6.94
N ALA A 62 -11.57 6.93 -6.48
CA ALA A 62 -10.21 6.66 -6.01
C ALA A 62 -10.20 5.75 -4.77
N LEU A 63 -11.17 5.93 -3.86
CA LEU A 63 -11.34 5.04 -2.72
C LEU A 63 -11.71 3.61 -3.14
N MET A 64 -12.54 3.43 -4.17
CA MET A 64 -12.84 2.10 -4.71
C MET A 64 -11.59 1.42 -5.25
N VAL A 65 -10.80 2.12 -6.07
CA VAL A 65 -9.55 1.58 -6.64
C VAL A 65 -8.60 1.17 -5.50
N LYS A 66 -8.43 2.04 -4.50
CA LYS A 66 -7.65 1.74 -3.30
C LYS A 66 -8.17 0.51 -2.56
N LEU A 67 -9.49 0.38 -2.38
CA LEU A 67 -10.08 -0.80 -1.71
C LEU A 67 -9.82 -2.09 -2.50
N CYS A 68 -9.89 -2.06 -3.83
CA CYS A 68 -9.59 -3.22 -4.67
C CYS A 68 -8.11 -3.62 -4.57
N ILE A 69 -7.18 -2.66 -4.63
CA ILE A 69 -5.74 -2.91 -4.47
C ILE A 69 -5.45 -3.54 -3.11
N ASN A 70 -5.95 -2.93 -2.03
CA ASN A 70 -5.74 -3.46 -0.67
C ASN A 70 -6.39 -4.83 -0.48
N PHE A 71 -7.51 -5.11 -1.12
CA PHE A 71 -8.11 -6.44 -1.08
C PHE A 71 -7.20 -7.48 -1.74
N VAL A 72 -6.62 -7.17 -2.91
CA VAL A 72 -5.65 -8.05 -3.58
C VAL A 72 -4.44 -8.31 -2.68
N VAL A 73 -3.82 -7.25 -2.15
CA VAL A 73 -2.68 -7.36 -1.22
C VAL A 73 -3.05 -8.22 0.00
N LEU A 74 -4.17 -7.92 0.66
CA LEU A 74 -4.65 -8.68 1.81
C LEU A 74 -4.85 -10.18 1.48
N THR A 75 -5.46 -10.49 0.34
CA THR A 75 -5.79 -11.89 0.00
C THR A 75 -4.62 -12.71 -0.52
N ILE A 76 -3.61 -12.08 -1.12
CA ILE A 76 -2.49 -12.80 -1.72
C ILE A 76 -1.26 -12.71 -0.81
N ASP A 77 -0.79 -11.50 -0.55
CA ASP A 77 0.45 -11.29 0.22
C ASP A 77 0.31 -11.81 1.65
N LEU A 78 -0.75 -11.41 2.36
CA LEU A 78 -0.93 -11.80 3.75
C LEU A 78 -1.18 -13.31 3.91
N SER A 79 -1.94 -13.92 3.00
CA SER A 79 -2.16 -15.36 2.97
C SER A 79 -0.87 -16.15 2.68
N MET A 80 -0.01 -15.67 1.76
CA MET A 80 1.31 -16.29 1.54
C MET A 80 2.23 -16.11 2.74
N HIS A 81 2.21 -14.93 3.37
CA HIS A 81 2.96 -14.67 4.59
C HIS A 81 2.52 -15.58 5.75
N LEU A 82 1.22 -15.79 5.94
CA LEU A 82 0.69 -16.75 6.93
C LEU A 82 1.12 -18.18 6.64
N SER A 83 1.08 -18.59 5.36
CA SER A 83 1.55 -19.91 4.93
C SER A 83 3.03 -20.09 5.29
N PHE A 84 3.86 -19.08 5.00
CA PHE A 84 5.28 -19.08 5.36
C PHE A 84 5.51 -19.14 6.87
N LEU A 85 4.80 -18.35 7.67
CA LEU A 85 4.91 -18.37 9.14
C LEU A 85 4.54 -19.74 9.73
N ARG A 86 3.60 -20.45 9.11
CA ARG A 86 3.17 -21.79 9.53
C ARG A 86 4.14 -22.89 9.12
N LEU A 87 4.59 -22.88 7.87
CA LEU A 87 5.35 -23.98 7.26
C LEU A 87 6.86 -23.78 7.39
N GLY A 88 7.33 -22.54 7.50
CA GLY A 88 8.75 -22.17 7.48
C GLY A 88 9.37 -22.17 6.08
N TYR A 89 8.55 -22.29 5.03
CA TYR A 89 8.96 -22.20 3.63
C TYR A 89 7.79 -21.74 2.76
N VAL A 90 8.08 -21.29 1.54
CA VAL A 90 7.08 -20.80 0.58
C VAL A 90 6.32 -21.95 -0.07
N PHE A 91 5.00 -21.95 0.06
CA PHE A 91 4.11 -22.94 -0.57
C PHE A 91 3.02 -22.24 -1.41
N PRO A 92 2.83 -22.63 -2.68
CA PRO A 92 3.54 -23.69 -3.40
C PRO A 92 4.97 -23.25 -3.80
N SER A 93 5.93 -24.16 -3.70
CA SER A 93 7.35 -23.90 -4.01
C SER A 93 7.58 -23.90 -5.52
N THR A 94 7.01 -22.91 -6.20
CA THR A 94 7.08 -22.75 -7.64
C THR A 94 7.52 -21.32 -8.01
N PRO A 95 8.25 -21.14 -9.11
CA PRO A 95 8.65 -19.81 -9.59
C PRO A 95 7.46 -18.86 -9.78
N GLY A 96 6.35 -19.36 -10.31
CA GLY A 96 5.15 -18.55 -10.54
C GLY A 96 4.53 -17.99 -9.25
N ALA A 97 4.56 -18.76 -8.16
CA ALA A 97 4.09 -18.28 -6.86
C ALA A 97 4.99 -17.17 -6.31
N CYS A 98 6.32 -17.32 -6.43
CA CYS A 98 7.27 -16.29 -6.03
C CYS A 98 7.11 -15.00 -6.85
N LEU A 99 7.02 -15.11 -8.17
CA LEU A 99 6.81 -13.96 -9.07
C LEU A 99 5.51 -13.22 -8.75
N LEU A 100 4.42 -13.96 -8.54
CA LEU A 100 3.14 -13.37 -8.15
C LEU A 100 3.25 -12.68 -6.78
N TRP A 101 3.88 -13.33 -5.81
CA TRP A 101 4.05 -12.79 -4.47
C TRP A 101 4.87 -11.51 -4.51
N GLN A 102 6.02 -11.50 -5.18
CA GLN A 102 6.85 -10.32 -5.37
C GLN A 102 6.11 -9.20 -6.12
N LEU A 103 5.29 -9.53 -7.13
CA LEU A 103 4.51 -8.51 -7.83
C LEU A 103 3.46 -7.86 -6.92
N VAL A 104 2.80 -8.65 -6.06
CA VAL A 104 1.81 -8.11 -5.11
C VAL A 104 2.51 -7.29 -4.03
N ASP A 105 3.59 -7.82 -3.48
CA ASP A 105 4.37 -7.15 -2.44
C ASP A 105 5.00 -5.86 -2.97
N TYR A 106 5.87 -5.89 -3.98
CA TYR A 106 6.50 -4.67 -4.48
C TYR A 106 5.52 -3.82 -5.33
N GLY A 107 4.87 -4.42 -6.32
CA GLY A 107 4.06 -3.69 -7.30
C GLY A 107 2.81 -3.03 -6.71
N PHE A 108 1.99 -3.81 -6.01
CA PHE A 108 0.72 -3.30 -5.48
C PHE A 108 0.88 -2.53 -4.17
N TRP A 109 1.83 -2.89 -3.29
CA TRP A 109 2.05 -2.15 -2.05
C TRP A 109 2.62 -0.75 -2.31
N PHE A 110 3.70 -0.61 -3.09
CA PHE A 110 4.19 0.70 -3.50
C PHE A 110 3.15 1.45 -4.33
N GLY A 111 2.36 0.72 -5.14
CA GLY A 111 1.20 1.25 -5.84
C GLY A 111 0.17 1.89 -4.90
N ASP A 112 -0.17 1.26 -3.77
CA ASP A 112 -1.09 1.81 -2.77
C ASP A 112 -0.53 3.09 -2.14
N ILE A 113 0.76 3.12 -1.82
CA ILE A 113 1.43 4.30 -1.23
C ILE A 113 1.38 5.48 -2.19
N VAL A 114 1.80 5.27 -3.44
CA VAL A 114 1.78 6.29 -4.49
C VAL A 114 0.35 6.75 -4.77
N LEU A 115 -0.61 5.84 -4.90
CA LEU A 115 -2.03 6.16 -5.08
C LEU A 115 -2.58 6.97 -3.90
N THR A 116 -2.16 6.68 -2.67
CA THR A 116 -2.60 7.41 -1.47
C THR A 116 -2.10 8.85 -1.45
N SER A 117 -0.88 9.08 -1.93
CA SER A 117 -0.35 10.43 -2.11
C SER A 117 -1.19 11.22 -3.13
N TRP A 118 -1.56 10.58 -4.24
CA TRP A 118 -2.45 11.17 -5.23
C TRP A 118 -3.84 11.45 -4.66
N MET A 119 -4.44 10.51 -3.93
CA MET A 119 -5.73 10.71 -3.26
C MET A 119 -5.71 11.91 -2.30
N SER A 120 -4.57 12.18 -1.67
CA SER A 120 -4.38 13.34 -0.80
C SER A 120 -4.35 14.65 -1.61
N ILE A 121 -3.64 14.67 -2.74
CA ILE A 121 -3.63 15.79 -3.71
C ILE A 121 -5.04 16.04 -4.24
N GLU A 122 -5.68 15.00 -4.76
CA GLU A 122 -7.01 15.06 -5.36
C GLU A 122 -8.04 15.64 -4.38
N ARG A 123 -8.05 15.15 -3.13
CA ARG A 123 -8.98 15.67 -2.11
C ARG A 123 -8.68 17.12 -1.74
N TYR A 124 -7.41 17.51 -1.67
CA TYR A 124 -7.03 18.90 -1.46
C TYR A 124 -7.59 19.79 -2.60
N ILE A 125 -7.44 19.36 -3.85
CA ILE A 125 -8.02 20.04 -5.02
C ILE A 125 -9.54 20.10 -4.93
N LEU A 126 -10.23 18.99 -4.62
CA LEU A 126 -11.70 18.96 -4.57
C LEU A 126 -12.29 19.85 -3.47
N ILE A 127 -11.61 20.01 -2.34
CA ILE A 127 -12.10 20.83 -1.22
C ILE A 127 -11.82 22.31 -1.44
N PHE A 128 -10.64 22.67 -1.94
CA PHE A 128 -10.20 24.06 -2.04
C PHE A 128 -10.40 24.66 -3.43
N TYR A 129 -10.38 23.84 -4.46
CA TYR A 129 -10.42 24.22 -5.87
C TYR A 129 -11.48 23.44 -6.65
N SER A 130 -12.65 23.22 -6.05
CA SER A 130 -13.77 22.48 -6.66
C SER A 130 -14.20 23.01 -8.03
N HIS A 131 -13.96 24.30 -8.32
CA HIS A 131 -14.23 24.90 -9.62
C HIS A 131 -13.39 24.30 -10.76
N LEU A 132 -12.20 23.76 -10.46
CA LEU A 132 -11.33 23.13 -11.46
C LEU A 132 -11.95 21.84 -12.00
N VAL A 133 -12.81 21.16 -11.25
CA VAL A 133 -13.37 19.85 -11.59
C VAL A 133 -14.81 19.96 -12.13
N LYS A 134 -15.32 21.18 -12.34
CA LYS A 134 -16.70 21.40 -12.80
C LYS A 134 -16.95 20.97 -14.24
N THR A 135 -15.99 21.15 -15.14
CA THR A 135 -16.15 20.81 -16.55
C THR A 135 -15.68 19.38 -16.82
N PRO A 136 -16.34 18.64 -17.73
CA PRO A 136 -16.03 17.23 -17.97
C PRO A 136 -14.58 17.02 -18.45
N TYR A 137 -14.09 17.90 -19.33
CA TYR A 137 -12.69 17.85 -19.79
C TYR A 137 -11.69 18.04 -18.65
N ARG A 138 -11.90 19.04 -17.79
CA ARG A 138 -10.99 19.25 -16.65
C ARG A 138 -11.10 18.13 -15.62
N CYS A 139 -12.31 17.58 -15.42
CA CYS A 139 -12.50 16.40 -14.58
C CYS A 139 -11.72 15.19 -15.11
N MET A 140 -11.70 14.98 -16.43
CA MET A 140 -10.91 13.91 -17.05
C MET A 140 -9.41 14.05 -16.71
N PHE A 141 -8.84 15.24 -16.92
CA PHE A 141 -7.40 15.48 -16.70
C PHE A 141 -7.00 15.59 -15.23
N ILE A 142 -7.89 16.07 -14.35
CA ILE A 142 -7.57 16.30 -12.93
C ILE A 142 -7.92 15.09 -12.07
N HIS A 143 -8.87 14.25 -12.47
CA HIS A 143 -9.30 13.10 -11.67
C HIS A 143 -8.96 11.77 -12.35
N TYR A 144 -9.53 11.50 -13.53
CA TYR A 144 -9.50 10.16 -14.13
C TYR A 144 -8.11 9.78 -14.66
N VAL A 145 -7.45 10.67 -15.41
CA VAL A 145 -6.12 10.39 -15.99
C VAL A 145 -5.08 10.14 -14.90
N PRO A 146 -4.93 11.01 -13.88
CA PRO A 146 -4.01 10.75 -12.79
C PRO A 146 -4.39 9.51 -11.98
N LEU A 147 -5.68 9.26 -11.72
CA LEU A 147 -6.11 8.07 -10.99
C LEU A 147 -5.66 6.79 -11.71
N ILE A 148 -5.88 6.70 -13.03
CA ILE A 148 -5.44 5.56 -13.84
C ILE A 148 -3.92 5.47 -13.81
N PHE A 149 -3.22 6.58 -14.05
CA PHE A 149 -1.76 6.63 -14.06
C PHE A 149 -1.17 6.14 -12.73
N PHE A 150 -1.54 6.74 -11.60
CA PHE A 150 -1.00 6.37 -10.29
C PHE A 150 -1.43 4.97 -9.83
N SER A 151 -2.56 4.43 -10.32
CA SER A 151 -2.97 3.05 -10.03
C SER A 151 -2.20 1.99 -10.81
N LEU A 152 -1.76 2.30 -12.04
CA LEU A 152 -1.10 1.33 -12.92
C LEU A 152 0.41 1.49 -12.95
N TYR A 153 0.91 2.67 -12.60
CA TYR A 153 2.33 3.02 -12.71
C TYR A 153 3.23 2.03 -11.98
N CYS A 154 3.06 1.84 -10.66
CA CYS A 154 3.92 0.91 -9.92
C CYS A 154 3.75 -0.54 -10.41
N PRO A 155 2.53 -1.11 -10.54
CA PRO A 155 2.38 -2.46 -11.05
C PRO A 155 3.06 -2.68 -12.41
N VAL A 156 2.98 -1.72 -13.34
CA VAL A 156 3.63 -1.83 -14.65
C VAL A 156 5.16 -1.80 -14.54
N VAL A 157 5.72 -0.90 -13.73
CA VAL A 157 7.17 -0.84 -13.49
C VAL A 157 7.66 -2.16 -12.88
N TYR A 158 6.99 -2.68 -11.86
CA TYR A 158 7.41 -3.93 -11.20
C TYR A 158 7.13 -5.16 -12.06
N ILE A 159 6.12 -5.17 -12.94
CA ILE A 159 5.98 -6.22 -13.97
C ILE A 159 7.23 -6.24 -14.86
N TYR A 160 7.69 -5.08 -15.31
CA TYR A 160 8.90 -4.99 -16.13
C TYR A 160 10.13 -5.51 -15.36
N LEU A 161 10.36 -4.99 -14.15
CA LEU A 161 11.53 -5.34 -13.34
C LEU A 161 11.53 -6.81 -12.87
N ILE A 162 10.37 -7.40 -12.59
CA ILE A 162 10.30 -8.77 -12.06
C ILE A 162 10.31 -9.81 -13.18
N PHE A 163 9.59 -9.58 -14.29
CA PHE A 163 9.39 -10.59 -15.33
C PHE A 163 10.34 -10.47 -16.52
N PHE A 164 10.91 -9.30 -16.78
CA PHE A 164 11.76 -9.05 -17.96
C PHE A 164 13.22 -8.78 -17.62
N ASP A 165 13.62 -9.00 -16.37
CA ASP A 165 15.01 -8.92 -15.94
C ASP A 165 15.86 -10.00 -16.64
N PRO A 166 17.01 -9.65 -17.25
CA PRO A 166 17.87 -10.62 -17.95
C PRO A 166 18.55 -11.63 -17.02
N VAL A 167 18.55 -11.40 -15.70
CA VAL A 167 19.23 -12.27 -14.74
C VAL A 167 18.39 -13.54 -14.49
N PRO A 168 18.99 -14.75 -14.57
CA PRO A 168 18.26 -15.97 -14.28
C PRO A 168 17.86 -16.03 -12.79
N HIS A 169 16.55 -16.06 -12.53
CA HIS A 169 16.01 -16.14 -11.18
C HIS A 169 16.39 -17.46 -10.49
N LYS A 170 17.00 -17.37 -9.31
CA LYS A 170 17.17 -18.52 -8.41
C LYS A 170 16.39 -18.28 -7.13
N TYR A 171 15.20 -18.86 -7.04
CA TYR A 171 14.33 -18.70 -5.88
C TYR A 171 14.81 -19.54 -4.70
N ASP A 172 14.90 -18.92 -3.53
CA ASP A 172 15.09 -19.63 -2.27
C ASP A 172 13.79 -19.66 -1.49
N TYR A 173 13.11 -20.81 -1.54
CA TYR A 173 11.82 -21.01 -0.89
C TYR A 173 11.90 -21.09 0.64
N SER A 174 13.10 -21.11 1.23
CA SER A 174 13.28 -21.03 2.68
C SER A 174 13.20 -19.59 3.21
N PHE A 175 13.23 -18.59 2.32
CA PHE A 175 13.13 -17.17 2.67
C PHE A 175 11.78 -16.58 2.31
N ILE A 176 11.39 -15.56 3.06
CA ILE A 176 10.24 -14.72 2.74
C ILE A 176 10.44 -14.07 1.36
N LEU A 177 9.35 -13.92 0.60
CA LEU A 177 9.39 -13.41 -0.78
C LEU A 177 10.37 -14.18 -1.69
N CYS A 178 10.63 -15.45 -1.34
CA CYS A 178 11.57 -16.33 -2.03
C CYS A 178 13.01 -15.79 -2.12
N GLY A 179 13.44 -15.01 -1.13
CA GLY A 179 14.76 -14.36 -1.08
C GLY A 179 14.79 -12.94 -1.64
N GLY A 180 13.63 -12.35 -1.96
CA GLY A 180 13.51 -11.03 -2.56
C GLY A 180 13.67 -11.04 -4.09
N PRO A 181 13.42 -9.90 -4.76
CA PRO A 181 13.46 -9.85 -6.20
C PRO A 181 14.92 -9.79 -6.69
N TYR A 182 15.22 -10.65 -7.67
CA TYR A 182 16.59 -10.91 -8.10
C TYR A 182 17.27 -9.72 -8.79
N TYR A 183 16.47 -8.81 -9.36
CA TYR A 183 17.00 -7.64 -10.03
C TYR A 183 17.91 -6.80 -9.12
N TYR A 184 17.71 -6.81 -7.79
CA TYR A 184 18.56 -6.06 -6.87
C TYR A 184 20.05 -6.45 -6.90
N LEU A 185 20.40 -7.64 -7.40
CA LEU A 185 21.79 -8.10 -7.46
C LEU A 185 22.61 -7.45 -8.59
N ASP A 186 21.97 -6.99 -9.67
CA ASP A 186 22.64 -6.44 -10.85
C ASP A 186 22.12 -5.06 -11.26
N ILE A 187 21.21 -4.48 -10.48
CA ILE A 187 20.62 -3.19 -10.81
C ILE A 187 21.54 -2.03 -10.45
N ALA A 188 21.52 -1.00 -11.29
CA ALA A 188 22.28 0.21 -11.04
C ALA A 188 21.80 0.88 -9.74
N ALA A 189 22.75 1.31 -8.89
CA ALA A 189 22.45 1.91 -7.59
C ALA A 189 21.45 3.08 -7.65
N TRP A 190 21.45 3.86 -8.74
CA TRP A 190 20.49 4.96 -8.91
C TRP A 190 19.02 4.50 -8.95
N LEU A 191 18.75 3.27 -9.40
CA LEU A 191 17.40 2.73 -9.47
C LEU A 191 16.91 2.31 -8.07
N ILE A 192 17.78 1.82 -7.21
CA ILE A 192 17.46 1.58 -5.78
C ILE A 192 17.06 2.89 -5.11
N TRP A 193 17.87 3.94 -5.27
CA TRP A 193 17.54 5.28 -4.76
C TRP A 193 16.24 5.82 -5.35
N TYR A 194 15.99 5.56 -6.63
CA TYR A 194 14.75 5.96 -7.30
C TYR A 194 13.53 5.26 -6.70
N GLU A 195 13.57 3.94 -6.50
CA GLU A 195 12.46 3.19 -5.88
C GLU A 195 12.18 3.71 -4.47
N SER A 196 13.22 3.78 -3.63
CA SER A 196 13.05 4.26 -2.25
C SER A 196 12.55 5.70 -2.17
N LEU A 197 13.05 6.61 -3.02
CA LEU A 197 12.63 8.00 -2.96
C LEU A 197 11.26 8.24 -3.62
N VAL A 198 11.08 7.76 -4.86
CA VAL A 198 9.93 8.11 -5.70
C VAL A 198 8.71 7.26 -5.36
N HIS A 199 8.88 5.98 -5.04
CA HIS A 199 7.74 5.10 -4.73
C HIS A 199 7.38 5.10 -3.26
N TYR A 200 8.25 5.57 -2.37
CA TYR A 200 8.03 5.51 -0.93
C TYR A 200 8.15 6.87 -0.21
N VAL A 201 9.36 7.43 -0.11
CA VAL A 201 9.63 8.61 0.74
C VAL A 201 8.81 9.83 0.29
N ILE A 202 8.87 10.20 -1.00
CA ILE A 202 8.16 11.36 -1.55
C ILE A 202 6.64 11.21 -1.39
N PRO A 203 5.99 10.09 -1.78
CA PRO A 203 4.57 9.85 -1.55
C PRO A 203 4.12 10.01 -0.09
N ILE A 204 4.91 9.49 0.87
CA ILE A 204 4.61 9.62 2.30
C ILE A 204 4.67 11.09 2.72
N PHE A 205 5.73 11.81 2.35
CA PHE A 205 5.86 13.24 2.64
C PHE A 205 4.71 14.06 2.06
N ILE A 206 4.34 13.83 0.79
CA ILE A 206 3.19 14.48 0.15
C ILE A 206 1.90 14.20 0.92
N THR A 207 1.67 12.94 1.30
CA THR A 207 0.48 12.52 2.06
C THR A 207 0.41 13.24 3.41
N VAL A 208 1.51 13.27 4.16
CA VAL A 208 1.59 13.92 5.48
C VAL A 208 1.39 15.42 5.37
N ILE A 209 2.10 16.09 4.46
CA ILE A 209 2.03 17.55 4.28
C ILE A 209 0.62 17.98 3.86
N LEU A 210 0.02 17.31 2.88
CA LEU A 210 -1.32 17.67 2.38
C LEU A 210 -2.43 17.33 3.37
N SER A 211 -2.31 16.21 4.09
CA SER A 211 -3.22 15.87 5.18
C SER A 211 -3.14 16.91 6.30
N GLY A 212 -1.92 17.31 6.70
CA GLY A 212 -1.67 18.39 7.66
C GLY A 212 -2.25 19.73 7.21
N ALA A 213 -1.97 20.15 5.97
CA ALA A 213 -2.49 21.39 5.40
C ALA A 213 -4.03 21.40 5.35
N MET A 214 -4.65 20.26 5.01
CA MET A 214 -6.10 20.10 5.02
C MET A 214 -6.66 20.26 6.44
N ILE A 215 -6.04 19.63 7.45
CA ILE A 215 -6.43 19.76 8.86
C ILE A 215 -6.39 21.20 9.31
N ILE A 216 -5.24 21.88 9.14
CA ILE A 216 -5.04 23.26 9.58
C ILE A 216 -6.10 24.18 8.96
N ARG A 217 -6.33 24.08 7.65
CA ARG A 217 -7.32 24.91 6.95
C ARG A 217 -8.75 24.61 7.37
N VAL A 218 -9.09 23.36 7.63
CA VAL A 218 -10.41 22.94 8.12
C VAL A 218 -10.65 23.49 9.53
N LEU A 219 -9.63 23.50 10.40
CA LEU A 219 -9.70 24.11 11.74
C LEU A 219 -9.87 25.64 11.67
N ILE A 220 -9.10 26.32 10.81
CA ILE A 220 -9.22 27.77 10.61
C ILE A 220 -10.62 28.14 10.07
N ARG A 221 -11.15 27.38 9.11
CA ARG A 221 -12.49 27.61 8.55
C ARG A 221 -13.60 27.34 9.57
N LYS A 222 -13.45 26.33 10.42
CA LYS A 222 -14.40 26.06 11.52
C LYS A 222 -14.49 27.23 12.49
N TYR A 223 -13.35 27.85 12.81
CA TYR A 223 -13.32 29.02 13.68
C TYR A 223 -14.09 30.21 13.05
N ARG A 224 -14.03 30.38 11.73
CA ARG A 224 -14.71 31.48 11.02
C ARG A 224 -16.19 31.21 10.71
N LEU A 225 -16.58 29.97 10.44
CA LEU A 225 -17.93 29.61 9.97
C LEU A 225 -18.52 28.54 10.88
N ARG A 226 -19.39 28.95 11.82
CA ARG A 226 -20.17 28.10 12.76
C ARG A 226 -21.18 27.16 12.06
N GLN A 227 -20.82 26.49 10.96
CA GLN A 227 -21.68 25.52 10.27
C GLN A 227 -21.48 24.09 10.81
N THR A 228 -22.33 23.70 11.76
CA THR A 228 -22.30 22.41 12.47
C THR A 228 -22.59 21.19 11.57
N GLY A 229 -23.46 21.31 10.56
CA GLY A 229 -23.89 20.15 9.74
C GLY A 229 -22.81 19.58 8.81
N ARG A 230 -22.05 20.43 8.11
CA ARG A 230 -20.95 19.98 7.22
C ARG A 230 -19.72 19.49 8.00
N TRP A 231 -19.54 19.94 9.24
CA TRP A 231 -18.39 19.61 10.08
C TRP A 231 -18.24 18.12 10.36
N ASN A 232 -19.35 17.42 10.66
CA ASN A 232 -19.30 15.99 11.00
C ASN A 232 -18.77 15.14 9.84
N LYS A 233 -19.04 15.53 8.59
CA LYS A 233 -18.50 14.85 7.40
C LYS A 233 -17.00 15.08 7.26
N TYR A 234 -16.54 16.33 7.42
CA TYR A 234 -15.11 16.66 7.36
C TYR A 234 -14.31 16.02 8.49
N ARG A 235 -14.86 15.95 9.71
CA ARG A 235 -14.20 15.32 10.87
C ARG A 235 -13.93 13.83 10.65
N LYS A 236 -14.92 13.08 10.15
CA LYS A 236 -14.75 11.63 9.89
C LYS A 236 -13.66 11.37 8.84
N MET A 237 -13.67 12.14 7.75
CA MET A 237 -12.68 12.03 6.69
C MET A 237 -11.27 12.41 7.18
N LEU A 238 -11.17 13.39 8.07
CA LEU A 238 -9.92 13.86 8.63
C LEU A 238 -9.29 12.85 9.60
N ILE A 239 -10.10 12.22 10.46
CA ILE A 239 -9.62 11.14 11.34
C ILE A 239 -9.05 9.98 10.54
N GLN A 240 -9.74 9.56 9.46
CA GLN A 240 -9.25 8.49 8.60
C GLN A 240 -7.86 8.78 8.04
N PHE A 241 -7.60 10.00 7.57
CA PHE A 241 -6.29 10.37 7.03
C PHE A 241 -5.20 10.47 8.08
N ILE A 242 -5.51 10.96 9.28
CA ILE A 242 -4.53 11.00 10.36
C ILE A 242 -4.12 9.57 10.72
N CYS A 243 -5.08 8.65 10.84
CA CYS A 243 -4.77 7.24 11.10
C CYS A 243 -3.87 6.66 10.00
N ILE A 244 -4.19 6.91 8.72
CA ILE A 244 -3.38 6.45 7.59
C ILE A 244 -1.97 7.07 7.62
N SER A 245 -1.85 8.37 7.87
CA SER A 245 -0.57 9.07 7.91
C SER A 245 0.32 8.57 9.05
N VAL A 246 -0.27 8.31 10.21
CA VAL A 246 0.44 7.75 11.37
C VAL A 246 0.97 6.35 11.06
N ILE A 247 0.16 5.50 10.41
CA ILE A 247 0.58 4.15 10.02
C ILE A 247 1.82 4.21 9.11
N TYR A 248 1.84 5.08 8.09
CA TYR A 248 3.01 5.20 7.21
C TYR A 248 4.24 5.79 7.89
N ILE A 249 4.07 6.68 8.89
CA ILE A 249 5.21 7.20 9.66
C ILE A 249 5.89 6.09 10.47
N PHE A 250 5.11 5.15 11.01
CA PHE A 250 5.65 3.98 11.71
C PHE A 250 6.41 3.02 10.81
N ASP A 251 6.21 3.12 9.49
CA ASP A 251 6.83 2.27 8.49
C ASP A 251 8.18 2.84 7.98
N LEU A 252 8.42 4.15 8.14
CA LEU A 252 9.68 4.82 7.77
C LEU A 252 10.98 4.17 8.29
N PRO A 253 11.05 3.62 9.53
CA PRO A 253 12.25 2.95 10.01
C PRO A 253 12.70 1.78 9.12
N TYR A 254 11.77 1.08 8.47
CA TYR A 254 12.10 -0.01 7.54
C TYR A 254 12.95 0.48 6.36
N VAL A 255 12.63 1.67 5.83
CA VAL A 255 13.37 2.25 4.71
C VAL A 255 14.74 2.79 5.12
N ILE A 256 14.88 3.30 6.35
CA ILE A 256 16.18 3.73 6.87
C ILE A 256 17.15 2.54 7.03
N VAL A 257 16.63 1.35 7.31
CA VAL A 257 17.44 0.14 7.48
C VAL A 257 17.80 -0.52 6.13
N THR A 258 16.97 -0.33 5.10
CA THR A 258 17.13 -1.01 3.81
C THR A 258 17.93 -0.21 2.76
N ILE A 259 18.05 1.12 2.93
CA ILE A 259 18.95 1.99 2.16
C ILE A 259 20.36 1.95 2.78
#